data_AF-A0A7Z9QTU8-F1
#
_entry.id   AF-A0A7Z9QTU8-F1
#
_cell.length_a   1.000
_cell.length_b   1.000
_cell.length_c   1.000
_cell.angle_alpha   90.00
_cell.angle_beta   90.00
_cell.angle_gamma   90.00
#
_symmetry.space_group_name_H-M   'P 1'
#
loop_
_entity.id
_entity.type
_entity.pdbx_description
1 polymer ?
#
loop_
_entity_poly.entity_id
_entity_poly.type
_entity_poly.pdbx_seq_one_letter_code
_entity_poly.pdbx_strand_id
1 'polypeptide(L)'
;SKNGVNLFNDGRASHLWFKFVNKVAKLLAKTHPDKFISTLAYENYFWYPEGIQLEANIAIAPCLAVRNHWHLDYRQNELEQYALWAAESRPLFLWNYYCFPEEAAVIQQWQCFPGFMAHYLEQIIKGYARDDVKGVFLCGIGEQVDFYITIKLYNDPLQSVDDLLDEFFSLYFGPASEPMQTFYTLIEQIYSTPQNWDQDGGFHQTEVMAWGRLGTQERMKQLEQLIEKAEKLAIEQKFSERVRYWKEGIWNYMREGRRNYLCGES
;
A
#
# COMPACT_ATOMS: atom_id res chain seq x y z
N SER A 1 10.12 21.52 4.15
CA SER A 1 8.81 21.17 4.74
C SER A 1 7.76 22.14 4.22
N LYS A 2 6.63 21.65 3.72
CA LYS A 2 5.40 22.45 3.71
C LYS A 2 4.91 22.50 5.16
N ASN A 3 4.56 23.69 5.66
CA ASN A 3 3.91 23.88 6.97
C ASN A 3 4.66 23.36 8.22
N GLY A 4 5.98 23.15 8.16
CA GLY A 4 6.76 22.71 9.33
C GLY A 4 6.66 21.21 9.66
N VAL A 5 5.90 20.42 8.89
CA VAL A 5 5.80 18.96 9.05
C VAL A 5 6.96 18.29 8.31
N ASN A 6 7.70 17.42 9.01
CA ASN A 6 8.77 16.61 8.42
C ASN A 6 8.17 15.37 7.76
N LEU A 7 7.81 15.46 6.48
CA LEU A 7 7.32 14.33 5.68
C LEU A 7 8.48 13.49 5.14
N PHE A 8 8.27 12.19 4.97
CA PHE A 8 9.27 11.31 4.34
C PHE A 8 9.59 11.74 2.89
N ASN A 9 8.55 12.02 2.11
CA ASN A 9 8.65 12.50 0.74
C ASN A 9 8.59 14.05 0.72
N ASP A 10 9.69 14.70 0.36
CA ASP A 10 9.81 16.15 0.23
C ASP A 10 10.57 16.58 -1.05
N GLY A 11 10.88 17.88 -1.17
CA GLY A 11 11.53 18.46 -2.34
C GLY A 11 12.89 19.11 -2.09
N ARG A 12 13.51 18.91 -0.92
CA ARG A 12 14.72 19.67 -0.54
C ARG A 12 15.91 19.45 -1.48
N ALA A 13 15.93 18.33 -2.18
CA ALA A 13 16.94 18.00 -3.19
C ALA A 13 16.39 17.93 -4.63
N SER A 14 15.08 18.14 -4.86
CA SER A 14 14.47 18.01 -6.20
C SER A 14 15.20 18.84 -7.26
N HIS A 15 15.48 20.12 -6.97
CA HIS A 15 16.18 20.99 -7.93
C HIS A 15 17.59 20.49 -8.26
N LEU A 16 18.31 19.94 -7.29
CA LEU A 16 19.65 19.40 -7.49
C LEU A 16 19.59 18.15 -8.37
N TRP A 17 18.72 17.22 -7.99
CA TRP A 17 18.55 15.94 -8.68
C TRP A 17 18.10 16.14 -10.14
N PHE A 18 17.04 16.91 -10.34
CA PHE A 18 16.49 17.09 -11.68
C PHE A 18 17.38 17.94 -12.59
N LYS A 19 18.17 18.90 -12.07
CA LYS A 19 19.22 19.56 -12.87
C LYS A 19 20.29 18.57 -13.35
N PHE A 20 20.68 17.62 -12.50
CA PHE A 20 21.62 16.58 -12.88
C PHE A 20 21.04 15.68 -13.97
N VAL A 21 19.85 15.11 -13.75
CA VAL A 21 19.17 14.24 -14.73
C VAL A 21 18.99 14.96 -16.06
N ASN A 22 18.61 16.25 -16.06
CA ASN A 22 18.45 17.04 -17.28
C ASN A 22 19.74 17.10 -18.13
N LYS A 23 20.89 17.32 -17.47
CA LYS A 23 22.19 17.37 -18.16
C LYS A 23 22.53 16.02 -18.78
N VAL A 24 22.27 14.93 -18.07
CA VAL A 24 22.52 13.57 -18.59
C VAL A 24 21.59 13.28 -19.77
N ALA A 25 20.29 13.58 -19.64
CA ALA A 25 19.28 13.36 -20.68
C ALA A 25 19.63 14.08 -21.99
N LYS A 26 20.04 15.35 -21.88
CA LYS A 26 20.50 16.17 -23.00
C LYS A 26 21.73 15.62 -23.71
N LEU A 27 22.66 15.02 -22.96
CA LEU A 27 23.85 14.39 -23.53
C LEU A 27 23.51 13.05 -24.20
N LEU A 28 22.65 12.25 -23.56
CA LEU A 28 22.20 10.97 -24.09
C LEU A 28 21.51 11.14 -25.45
N ALA A 29 20.63 12.14 -25.57
CA ALA A 29 19.88 12.42 -26.79
C ALA A 29 20.77 12.66 -28.04
N LYS A 30 22.02 13.07 -27.86
CA LYS A 30 22.97 13.26 -28.97
C LYS A 30 23.43 11.96 -29.61
N THR A 31 23.47 10.87 -28.85
CA THR A 31 24.03 9.58 -29.28
C THR A 31 22.97 8.48 -29.34
N HIS A 32 21.91 8.61 -28.54
CA HIS A 32 20.82 7.65 -28.41
C HIS A 32 19.47 8.41 -28.41
N PRO A 33 19.09 9.04 -29.53
CA PRO A 33 17.91 9.90 -29.60
C PRO A 33 16.59 9.15 -29.38
N ASP A 34 16.59 7.81 -29.50
CA ASP A 34 15.44 6.93 -29.28
C ASP A 34 15.36 6.38 -27.84
N LYS A 35 16.29 6.76 -26.95
CA LYS A 35 16.36 6.24 -25.58
C LYS A 35 15.96 7.28 -24.55
N PHE A 36 15.28 6.79 -23.52
CA PHE A 36 14.87 7.56 -22.35
C PHE A 36 15.79 7.29 -21.16
N ILE A 37 15.96 8.30 -20.31
CA ILE A 37 16.43 8.11 -18.94
C ILE A 37 15.20 7.93 -18.06
N SER A 38 15.12 6.81 -17.35
CA SER A 38 14.17 6.65 -16.26
C SER A 38 14.82 7.10 -14.95
N THR A 39 14.11 7.89 -14.15
CA THR A 39 14.51 8.24 -12.80
C THR A 39 13.35 8.15 -11.84
N LEU A 40 13.64 7.82 -10.59
CA LEU A 40 12.68 7.97 -9.51
C LEU A 40 12.43 9.45 -9.22
N ALA A 41 11.26 9.74 -8.64
CA ALA A 41 11.05 10.87 -7.75
C ALA A 41 10.81 10.29 -6.36
N TYR A 42 11.75 10.48 -5.43
CA TYR A 42 11.80 9.71 -4.19
C TYR A 42 12.36 10.51 -3.04
N GLU A 43 11.79 10.29 -1.85
CA GLU A 43 12.23 10.83 -0.57
C GLU A 43 12.51 12.33 -0.68
N ASN A 44 13.76 12.76 -0.58
CA ASN A 44 14.12 14.18 -0.57
C ASN A 44 14.11 14.87 -1.95
N TYR A 45 13.92 14.13 -3.04
CA TYR A 45 13.73 14.64 -4.40
C TYR A 45 12.39 14.18 -5.00
N PHE A 46 11.39 13.91 -4.16
CA PHE A 46 10.07 13.47 -4.58
C PHE A 46 9.26 14.57 -5.25
N TRP A 47 9.34 15.82 -4.74
CA TRP A 47 8.53 16.91 -5.27
C TRP A 47 8.89 17.25 -6.72
N TYR A 48 7.87 17.63 -7.47
CA TYR A 48 8.01 18.14 -8.83
C TYR A 48 8.97 19.34 -8.85
N PRO A 49 9.96 19.39 -9.75
CA PRO A 49 10.99 20.42 -9.78
C PRO A 49 10.47 21.71 -10.44
N GLU A 50 9.66 22.49 -9.72
CA GLU A 50 9.11 23.76 -10.20
C GLU A 50 10.19 24.67 -10.83
N GLY A 51 9.89 25.28 -11.98
CA GLY A 51 10.81 26.17 -12.69
C GLY A 51 11.96 25.47 -13.44
N ILE A 52 12.00 24.14 -13.49
CA ILE A 52 12.92 23.37 -14.33
C ILE A 52 12.17 22.75 -15.50
N GLN A 53 12.45 23.22 -16.72
CA GLN A 53 12.01 22.53 -17.93
C GLN A 53 12.83 21.25 -18.10
N LEU A 54 12.19 20.10 -17.89
CA LEU A 54 12.80 18.80 -18.09
C LEU A 54 12.92 18.46 -19.59
N GLU A 55 14.04 17.85 -19.99
CA GLU A 55 14.26 17.30 -21.33
C GLU A 55 13.20 16.23 -21.65
N ALA A 56 12.85 16.12 -22.94
CA ALA A 56 11.73 15.31 -23.41
C ALA A 56 11.98 13.79 -23.25
N ASN A 57 13.24 13.36 -23.22
CA ASN A 57 13.62 11.95 -23.07
C ASN A 57 13.81 11.52 -21.60
N ILE A 58 13.06 12.13 -20.68
CA ILE A 58 13.04 11.75 -19.26
C ILE A 58 11.68 11.10 -18.95
N ALA A 59 11.74 9.84 -18.51
CA ALA A 59 10.64 9.10 -17.91
C ALA A 59 10.74 9.14 -16.38
N ILE A 60 9.60 9.27 -15.70
CA ILE A 60 9.55 9.48 -14.24
C ILE A 60 8.83 8.32 -13.56
N ALA A 61 9.32 7.92 -12.38
CA ALA A 61 8.66 6.98 -11.49
C ALA A 61 8.56 7.55 -10.07
N PRO A 62 7.47 8.23 -9.70
CA PRO A 62 7.23 8.66 -8.32
C PRO A 62 7.12 7.44 -7.40
N CYS A 63 7.82 7.49 -6.27
CA CYS A 63 7.78 6.46 -5.24
C CYS A 63 6.66 6.75 -4.23
N LEU A 64 5.56 6.02 -4.33
CA LEU A 64 4.35 6.23 -3.54
C LEU A 64 4.23 5.19 -2.42
N ALA A 65 3.99 5.66 -1.20
CA ALA A 65 3.73 4.82 -0.04
C ALA A 65 2.24 4.45 0.04
N VAL A 66 1.76 3.73 -0.97
CA VAL A 66 0.33 3.43 -1.15
C VAL A 66 -0.32 2.73 0.04
N ARG A 67 0.45 1.96 0.83
CA ARG A 67 0.01 1.26 2.05
C ARG A 67 -0.11 2.16 3.29
N ASN A 68 0.31 3.42 3.19
CA ASN A 68 0.29 4.39 4.29
C ASN A 68 -0.83 5.43 4.11
N HIS A 69 -1.88 5.09 3.34
CA HIS A 69 -2.99 5.98 2.98
C HIS A 69 -3.82 6.48 4.16
N TRP A 70 -3.68 5.83 5.33
CA TRP A 70 -4.25 6.25 6.60
C TRP A 70 -3.65 7.54 7.15
N HIS A 71 -2.42 7.91 6.74
CA HIS A 71 -1.77 9.15 7.16
C HIS A 71 -2.15 10.29 6.23
N LEU A 72 -2.98 11.22 6.71
CA LEU A 72 -3.65 12.21 5.86
C LEU A 72 -2.68 13.19 5.18
N ASP A 73 -1.79 13.82 5.94
CA ASP A 73 -0.84 14.79 5.39
C ASP A 73 0.15 14.15 4.42
N TYR A 74 0.60 12.94 4.74
CA TYR A 74 1.52 12.19 3.90
C TYR A 74 0.86 11.77 2.59
N ARG A 75 -0.36 11.21 2.65
CA ARG A 75 -1.17 10.89 1.47
C ARG A 75 -1.45 12.13 0.62
N GLN A 76 -1.85 13.24 1.24
CA GLN A 76 -2.15 14.49 0.53
C GLN A 76 -0.91 15.00 -0.22
N ASN A 77 0.24 15.02 0.43
CA ASN A 77 1.51 15.41 -0.19
C ASN A 77 1.86 14.53 -1.39
N GLU A 78 1.71 13.21 -1.27
CA GLU A 78 1.97 12.29 -2.39
C GLU A 78 1.00 12.50 -3.56
N LEU A 79 -0.29 12.63 -3.29
CA LEU A 79 -1.31 12.84 -4.33
C LEU A 79 -1.14 14.18 -5.07
N GLU A 80 -0.79 15.25 -4.35
CA GLU A 80 -0.51 16.56 -4.96
C GLU A 80 0.66 16.48 -5.94
N GLN A 81 1.77 15.85 -5.54
CA GLN A 81 2.96 15.77 -6.40
C GLN A 81 2.76 14.78 -7.54
N TYR A 82 2.07 13.66 -7.29
CA TYR A 82 1.66 12.74 -8.34
C TYR A 82 0.82 13.44 -9.41
N ALA A 83 -0.15 14.27 -9.02
CA ALA A 83 -0.98 15.02 -9.96
C ALA A 83 -0.15 15.96 -10.86
N LEU A 84 0.89 16.59 -10.32
CA LEU A 84 1.82 17.41 -11.12
C LEU A 84 2.58 16.57 -12.15
N TRP A 85 3.04 15.37 -11.76
CA TRP A 85 3.71 14.44 -12.68
C TRP A 85 2.76 13.88 -13.75
N ALA A 86 1.52 13.55 -13.38
CA ALA A 86 0.49 13.05 -14.28
C ALA A 86 0.01 14.10 -15.30
N ALA A 87 0.10 15.39 -14.97
CA ALA A 87 -0.24 16.48 -15.89
C ALA A 87 0.81 16.71 -16.99
N GLU A 88 2.03 16.16 -16.83
CA GLU A 88 3.08 16.26 -17.85
C GLU A 88 2.88 15.27 -18.99
N SER A 89 3.14 15.72 -20.22
CA SER A 89 3.17 14.82 -21.38
C SER A 89 4.52 14.10 -21.48
N ARG A 90 4.78 13.15 -20.58
CA ARG A 90 5.98 12.29 -20.56
C ARG A 90 5.65 10.87 -20.08
N PRO A 91 6.47 9.85 -20.39
CA PRO A 91 6.25 8.52 -19.85
C PRO A 91 6.27 8.53 -18.32
N LEU A 92 5.14 8.17 -17.72
CA LEU A 92 4.96 8.06 -16.28
C LEU A 92 4.89 6.58 -15.89
N PHE A 93 5.77 6.21 -14.97
CA PHE A 93 5.79 4.92 -14.27
C PHE A 93 5.55 5.20 -12.79
N LEU A 94 5.46 4.15 -11.97
CA LEU A 94 5.33 4.29 -10.52
C LEU A 94 6.21 3.26 -9.81
N TRP A 95 6.64 3.60 -8.60
CA TRP A 95 7.21 2.67 -7.64
C TRP A 95 6.31 2.65 -6.41
N ASN A 96 5.56 1.58 -6.21
CA ASN A 96 4.59 1.49 -5.12
C ASN A 96 5.15 0.61 -3.99
N TYR A 97 5.22 1.16 -2.78
CA TYR A 97 5.63 0.42 -1.58
C TYR A 97 4.48 -0.45 -1.06
N TYR A 98 4.54 -1.74 -1.38
CA TYR A 98 3.65 -2.79 -0.87
C TYR A 98 4.21 -3.48 0.38
N CYS A 99 5.50 -3.31 0.63
CA CYS A 99 6.20 -3.92 1.76
C CYS A 99 5.74 -3.41 3.14
N PHE A 100 4.99 -2.30 3.22
CA PHE A 100 4.47 -1.79 4.49
C PHE A 100 3.10 -2.39 4.87
N PRO A 101 2.82 -2.62 6.17
CA PRO A 101 3.67 -2.33 7.33
C PRO A 101 4.72 -3.43 7.65
N GLU A 102 4.71 -4.55 6.93
CA GLU A 102 5.48 -5.76 7.27
C GLU A 102 6.99 -5.55 7.31
N GLU A 103 7.58 -4.78 6.37
CA GLU A 103 9.02 -4.55 6.31
C GLU A 103 9.55 -3.96 7.62
N ALA A 104 8.88 -2.92 8.14
CA ALA A 104 9.27 -2.30 9.40
C ALA A 104 9.14 -3.28 10.57
N ALA A 105 8.12 -4.13 10.56
CA ALA A 105 7.85 -5.12 11.61
C ALA A 105 8.86 -6.27 11.59
N VAL A 106 9.19 -6.79 10.40
CA VAL A 106 10.21 -7.82 10.20
C VAL A 106 11.60 -7.32 10.61
N ILE A 107 11.98 -6.11 10.19
CA ILE A 107 13.28 -5.52 10.56
C ILE A 107 13.40 -5.35 12.08
N GLN A 108 12.32 -4.93 12.73
CA GLN A 108 12.29 -4.68 14.18
C GLN A 108 11.85 -5.90 15.00
N GLN A 109 11.60 -7.05 14.37
CA GLN A 109 11.25 -8.32 15.00
C GLN A 109 9.97 -8.32 15.85
N TRP A 110 8.90 -7.69 15.35
CA TRP A 110 7.58 -7.69 15.98
C TRP A 110 6.47 -7.98 14.94
N GLN A 111 5.25 -8.26 15.40
CA GLN A 111 4.12 -8.56 14.51
C GLN A 111 3.23 -7.34 14.27
N CYS A 112 3.14 -6.86 13.03
CA CYS A 112 2.24 -5.77 12.64
C CYS A 112 0.75 -6.15 12.60
N PHE A 113 -0.11 -5.15 12.71
CA PHE A 113 -1.52 -5.28 12.31
C PHE A 113 -1.61 -5.24 10.78
N PRO A 114 -2.31 -6.19 10.11
CA PRO A 114 -2.32 -6.31 8.65
C PRO A 114 -2.85 -5.07 7.93
N GLY A 115 -2.31 -4.82 6.73
CA GLY A 115 -2.51 -3.56 5.99
C GLY A 115 -3.53 -3.62 4.86
N PHE A 116 -4.59 -4.43 4.98
CA PHE A 116 -5.57 -4.65 3.91
C PHE A 116 -6.20 -3.35 3.40
N MET A 117 -6.30 -3.22 2.06
CA MET A 117 -6.70 -1.97 1.42
C MET A 117 -7.34 -2.10 0.03
N ALA A 118 -8.03 -3.20 -0.29
CA ALA A 118 -8.64 -3.44 -1.61
C ALA A 118 -9.45 -2.27 -2.16
N HIS A 119 -10.28 -1.62 -1.36
CA HIS A 119 -11.11 -0.49 -1.80
C HIS A 119 -10.28 0.77 -2.10
N TYR A 120 -9.17 0.97 -1.38
CA TYR A 120 -8.24 2.04 -1.70
C TYR A 120 -7.44 1.73 -2.98
N LEU A 121 -7.08 0.45 -3.19
CA LEU A 121 -6.43 -0.02 -4.42
C LEU A 121 -7.28 0.29 -5.65
N GLU A 122 -8.60 0.08 -5.58
CA GLU A 122 -9.51 0.45 -6.64
C GLU A 122 -9.35 1.91 -7.06
N GLN A 123 -9.38 2.81 -6.07
CA GLN A 123 -9.32 4.26 -6.30
C GLN A 123 -8.02 4.66 -6.98
N ILE A 124 -6.88 4.19 -6.46
CA ILE A 124 -5.58 4.59 -6.99
C ILE A 124 -5.27 3.94 -8.35
N ILE A 125 -5.62 2.67 -8.55
CA ILE A 125 -5.34 1.95 -9.81
C ILE A 125 -6.23 2.48 -10.95
N LYS A 126 -7.51 2.78 -10.69
CA LYS A 126 -8.36 3.48 -11.66
C LYS A 126 -7.81 4.86 -12.01
N GLY A 127 -7.25 5.56 -11.02
CA GLY A 127 -6.51 6.81 -11.24
C GLY A 127 -5.32 6.63 -12.18
N TYR A 128 -4.46 5.66 -11.90
CA TYR A 128 -3.28 5.36 -12.73
C TYR A 128 -3.64 5.03 -14.18
N ALA A 129 -4.70 4.25 -14.40
CA ALA A 129 -5.18 3.93 -15.73
C ALA A 129 -5.69 5.16 -16.48
N ARG A 130 -6.46 6.03 -15.80
CA ARG A 130 -6.94 7.30 -16.37
C ARG A 130 -5.79 8.23 -16.74
N ASP A 131 -4.73 8.23 -15.93
CA ASP A 131 -3.59 9.10 -16.08
C ASP A 131 -2.50 8.49 -17.01
N ASP A 132 -2.81 7.40 -17.72
CA ASP A 132 -1.97 6.73 -18.71
C ASP A 132 -0.59 6.27 -18.17
N VAL A 133 -0.56 5.85 -16.90
CA VAL A 133 0.63 5.25 -16.25
C VAL A 133 1.05 3.98 -17.01
N LYS A 134 2.31 3.95 -17.44
CA LYS A 134 2.87 2.92 -18.33
C LYS A 134 3.33 1.65 -17.62
N GLY A 135 3.53 1.71 -16.31
CA GLY A 135 3.91 0.56 -15.53
C GLY A 135 4.12 0.91 -14.07
N VAL A 136 3.93 -0.09 -13.21
CA VAL A 136 4.12 0.04 -11.77
C VAL A 136 5.07 -1.04 -11.29
N PHE A 137 6.13 -0.62 -10.61
CA PHE A 137 6.98 -1.53 -9.84
C PHE A 137 6.38 -1.73 -8.45
N LEU A 138 6.12 -2.99 -8.08
CA LEU A 138 5.67 -3.35 -6.74
C LEU A 138 6.88 -3.65 -5.85
N CYS A 139 7.15 -2.78 -4.90
CA CYS A 139 8.20 -2.98 -3.90
C CYS A 139 7.63 -3.77 -2.74
N GLY A 140 7.87 -5.07 -2.76
CA GLY A 140 7.22 -6.05 -1.88
C GLY A 140 6.03 -6.73 -2.56
N ILE A 141 5.44 -7.71 -1.87
CA ILE A 141 4.24 -8.42 -2.30
C ILE A 141 3.19 -8.14 -1.22
N GLY A 142 2.01 -7.65 -1.61
CA GLY A 142 0.90 -7.47 -0.67
C GLY A 142 0.36 -8.81 -0.17
N GLU A 143 -0.52 -8.78 0.83
CA GLU A 143 -1.18 -10.00 1.29
C GLU A 143 -2.04 -10.61 0.18
N GLN A 144 -2.35 -11.90 0.30
CA GLN A 144 -2.93 -12.73 -0.77
C GLN A 144 -4.11 -12.06 -1.52
N VAL A 145 -5.04 -11.46 -0.79
CA VAL A 145 -6.24 -10.83 -1.35
C VAL A 145 -5.88 -9.53 -2.06
N ASP A 146 -5.18 -8.61 -1.38
CA ASP A 146 -4.75 -7.34 -1.97
C ASP A 146 -3.91 -7.57 -3.23
N PHE A 147 -2.99 -8.53 -3.22
CA PHE A 147 -2.21 -8.87 -4.41
C PHE A 147 -3.09 -9.41 -5.55
N TYR A 148 -4.05 -10.29 -5.27
CA TYR A 148 -5.02 -10.76 -6.26
C TYR A 148 -5.80 -9.59 -6.89
N ILE A 149 -6.34 -8.70 -6.05
CA ILE A 149 -7.09 -7.52 -6.47
C ILE A 149 -6.22 -6.59 -7.32
N THR A 150 -4.99 -6.29 -6.87
CA THR A 150 -4.04 -5.45 -7.61
C THR A 150 -3.78 -5.99 -9.02
N ILE A 151 -3.49 -7.30 -9.16
CA ILE A 151 -3.21 -7.89 -10.46
C ILE A 151 -4.46 -7.90 -11.35
N LYS A 152 -5.65 -8.17 -10.80
CA LYS A 152 -6.92 -8.08 -11.53
C LYS A 152 -7.17 -6.67 -12.06
N LEU A 153 -7.01 -5.65 -11.22
CA LEU A 153 -7.22 -4.24 -11.59
C LEU A 153 -6.16 -3.70 -12.56
N TYR A 154 -4.91 -4.16 -12.48
CA TYR A 154 -3.90 -3.82 -13.50
C TYR A 154 -4.18 -4.44 -14.87
N ASN A 155 -4.81 -5.61 -14.91
CA ASN A 155 -5.25 -6.22 -16.16
C ASN A 155 -6.50 -5.52 -16.73
N ASP A 156 -7.48 -5.23 -15.89
CA ASP A 156 -8.66 -4.46 -16.27
C ASP A 156 -9.10 -3.54 -15.10
N PRO A 157 -8.85 -2.23 -15.22
CA PRO A 157 -9.15 -1.27 -14.16
C PRO A 157 -10.65 -0.94 -14.06
N LEU A 158 -11.50 -1.42 -14.98
CA LEU A 158 -12.94 -1.16 -14.92
C LEU A 158 -13.70 -2.12 -13.99
N GLN A 159 -13.04 -3.19 -13.54
CA GLN A 159 -13.63 -4.13 -12.59
C GLN A 159 -14.01 -3.45 -11.27
N SER A 160 -15.02 -4.03 -10.60
CA SER A 160 -15.45 -3.66 -9.26
C SER A 160 -14.66 -4.44 -8.22
N VAL A 161 -14.13 -3.76 -7.20
CA VAL A 161 -13.47 -4.47 -6.10
C VAL A 161 -14.44 -5.33 -5.30
N ASP A 162 -15.68 -4.87 -5.11
CA ASP A 162 -16.70 -5.68 -4.43
C ASP A 162 -16.94 -7.01 -5.15
N ASP A 163 -17.09 -6.98 -6.48
CA ASP A 163 -17.31 -8.19 -7.29
C ASP A 163 -16.09 -9.13 -7.24
N LEU A 164 -14.88 -8.56 -7.23
CA LEU A 164 -13.65 -9.34 -7.14
C LEU A 164 -13.45 -9.98 -5.77
N LEU A 165 -13.82 -9.27 -4.69
CA LEU A 165 -13.82 -9.82 -3.33
C LEU A 165 -14.86 -10.94 -3.22
N ASP A 166 -16.09 -10.71 -3.69
CA ASP A 166 -17.16 -11.72 -3.70
C ASP A 166 -16.74 -12.97 -4.48
N GLU A 167 -16.15 -12.81 -5.67
CA GLU A 167 -15.57 -13.91 -6.46
C GLU A 167 -14.50 -14.65 -5.66
N PHE A 168 -13.51 -13.94 -5.13
CA PHE A 168 -12.39 -14.53 -4.41
C PHE A 168 -12.86 -15.33 -3.19
N PHE A 169 -13.65 -14.70 -2.30
CA PHE A 169 -14.08 -15.34 -1.06
C PHE A 169 -15.04 -16.49 -1.32
N SER A 170 -15.93 -16.38 -2.32
CA SER A 170 -16.83 -17.47 -2.71
C SER A 170 -16.06 -18.68 -3.26
N LEU A 171 -15.13 -18.47 -4.19
CA LEU A 171 -14.38 -19.57 -4.83
C LEU A 171 -13.31 -20.17 -3.90
N TYR A 172 -12.67 -19.32 -3.09
CA TYR A 172 -11.58 -19.73 -2.23
C TYR A 172 -12.09 -20.37 -0.93
N PHE A 173 -13.07 -19.78 -0.25
CA PHE A 173 -13.53 -20.28 1.06
C PHE A 173 -14.87 -21.03 1.03
N GLY A 174 -15.62 -20.98 -0.08
CA GLY A 174 -16.84 -21.77 -0.26
C GLY A 174 -17.87 -21.50 0.84
N PRO A 175 -18.35 -22.52 1.58
CA PRO A 175 -19.28 -22.33 2.69
C PRO A 175 -18.81 -21.35 3.78
N ALA A 176 -17.52 -21.07 3.89
CA ALA A 176 -16.95 -20.10 4.83
C ALA A 176 -16.70 -18.72 4.19
N SER A 177 -17.24 -18.43 3.01
CA SER A 177 -17.03 -17.14 2.33
C SER A 177 -17.41 -15.94 3.19
N GLU A 178 -18.65 -15.91 3.71
CA GLU A 178 -19.17 -14.79 4.49
C GLU A 178 -18.31 -14.44 5.72
N PRO A 179 -17.97 -15.36 6.64
CA PRO A 179 -17.14 -14.99 7.79
C PRO A 179 -15.72 -14.56 7.40
N MET A 180 -15.16 -15.15 6.33
CA MET A 180 -13.80 -14.82 5.89
C MET A 180 -13.73 -13.46 5.20
N GLN A 181 -14.73 -13.13 4.37
CA GLN A 181 -14.85 -11.81 3.76
C GLN A 181 -15.12 -10.75 4.83
N THR A 182 -16.03 -11.03 5.78
CA THR A 182 -16.27 -10.13 6.92
C THR A 182 -15.01 -9.89 7.75
N PHE A 183 -14.18 -10.92 7.96
CA PHE A 183 -12.89 -10.79 8.65
C PHE A 183 -11.96 -9.84 7.91
N TYR A 184 -11.82 -10.02 6.59
CA TYR A 184 -10.98 -9.18 5.74
C TYR A 184 -11.47 -7.72 5.74
N THR A 185 -12.75 -7.50 5.46
CA THR A 185 -13.35 -6.16 5.39
C THR A 185 -13.26 -5.43 6.73
N LEU A 186 -13.39 -6.13 7.86
CA LEU A 186 -13.22 -5.52 9.18
C LEU A 186 -11.78 -5.03 9.39
N ILE A 187 -10.76 -5.83 9.03
CA ILE A 187 -9.35 -5.39 9.11
C ILE A 187 -9.10 -4.21 8.18
N GLU A 188 -9.57 -4.28 6.94
CA GLU A 188 -9.45 -3.21 5.97
C GLU A 188 -10.09 -1.91 6.49
N GLN A 189 -11.30 -1.98 7.04
CA GLN A 189 -11.99 -0.83 7.62
C GLN A 189 -11.21 -0.25 8.80
N ILE A 190 -10.69 -1.10 9.69
CA ILE A 190 -9.86 -0.66 10.82
C ILE A 190 -8.61 0.07 10.31
N TYR A 191 -7.90 -0.54 9.36
CA TYR A 191 -6.65 -0.04 8.82
C TYR A 191 -6.85 1.26 8.02
N SER A 192 -7.92 1.35 7.25
CA SER A 192 -8.18 2.48 6.35
C SER A 192 -8.86 3.69 7.01
N THR A 193 -9.31 3.57 8.27
CA THR A 193 -9.97 4.67 9.00
C THR A 193 -8.93 5.57 9.69
N PRO A 194 -8.70 6.81 9.24
CA PRO A 194 -7.64 7.67 9.78
C PRO A 194 -7.75 7.97 11.28
N GLN A 195 -8.98 7.99 11.83
CA GLN A 195 -9.25 8.23 13.24
C GLN A 195 -8.74 7.11 14.16
N ASN A 196 -8.44 5.92 13.61
CA ASN A 196 -7.82 4.84 14.36
C ASN A 196 -6.31 5.03 14.55
N TRP A 197 -5.70 5.99 13.85
CA TRP A 197 -4.26 6.22 13.84
C TRP A 197 -3.88 7.47 14.60
N ASP A 198 -2.64 7.47 15.09
CA ASP A 198 -1.98 8.69 15.55
C ASP A 198 -1.36 9.39 14.35
N GLN A 199 -1.96 10.50 13.92
CA GLN A 199 -1.54 11.25 12.74
C GLN A 199 -0.21 12.01 12.95
N ASP A 200 0.24 12.13 14.21
CA ASP A 200 1.53 12.74 14.58
C ASP A 200 2.59 11.69 14.93
N GLY A 201 2.22 10.40 14.95
CA GLY A 201 3.07 9.29 15.40
C GLY A 201 4.09 8.78 14.38
N GLY A 202 4.26 9.49 13.25
CA GLY A 202 5.18 9.14 12.17
C GLY A 202 4.53 8.32 11.04
N PHE A 203 5.36 7.87 10.08
CA PHE A 203 4.89 7.27 8.81
C PHE A 203 4.83 5.75 8.82
N HIS A 204 5.36 5.07 9.84
CA HIS A 204 5.33 3.61 9.94
C HIS A 204 4.49 3.19 11.13
N GLN A 205 3.80 2.06 10.99
CA GLN A 205 3.11 1.44 12.11
C GLN A 205 4.14 1.05 13.19
N THR A 206 3.82 1.33 14.44
CA THR A 206 4.57 0.89 15.62
C THR A 206 3.77 -0.16 16.39
N GLU A 207 4.38 -0.88 17.34
CA GLU A 207 3.66 -1.82 18.21
C GLU A 207 2.49 -1.16 18.96
N VAL A 208 2.69 0.07 19.45
CA VAL A 208 1.65 0.85 20.15
C VAL A 208 0.51 1.22 19.21
N MET A 209 0.79 1.58 17.96
CA MET A 209 -0.28 1.80 16.97
C MET A 209 -1.00 0.49 16.65
N ALA A 210 -0.24 -0.56 16.32
CA ALA A 210 -0.77 -1.86 15.90
C ALA A 210 -1.68 -2.49 16.97
N TRP A 211 -1.23 -2.50 18.22
CA TRP A 211 -1.90 -3.26 19.28
C TRP A 211 -2.49 -2.37 20.37
N GLY A 212 -2.03 -1.13 20.54
CA GLY A 212 -2.70 -0.15 21.41
C GLY A 212 -3.94 0.48 20.76
N ARG A 213 -3.97 0.63 19.42
CA ARG A 213 -5.04 1.34 18.70
C ARG A 213 -5.80 0.50 17.68
N LEU A 214 -5.10 -0.23 16.80
CA LEU A 214 -5.76 -0.96 15.70
C LEU A 214 -6.40 -2.26 16.18
N GLY A 215 -5.59 -3.19 16.68
CA GLY A 215 -6.00 -4.50 17.19
C GLY A 215 -6.42 -4.46 18.65
N THR A 216 -7.42 -3.65 19.01
CA THR A 216 -7.98 -3.57 20.38
C THR A 216 -8.55 -4.92 20.84
N GLN A 217 -8.71 -5.12 22.16
CA GLN A 217 -9.29 -6.36 22.70
C GLN A 217 -10.67 -6.68 22.09
N GLU A 218 -11.52 -5.65 21.93
CA GLU A 218 -12.85 -5.80 21.34
C GLU A 218 -12.78 -6.26 19.88
N ARG A 219 -11.94 -5.62 19.06
CA ARG A 219 -11.76 -5.97 17.64
C ARG A 219 -11.15 -7.35 17.48
N MET A 220 -10.15 -7.70 18.29
CA MET A 220 -9.57 -9.04 18.29
C MET A 220 -10.61 -10.11 18.64
N LYS A 221 -11.51 -9.85 19.59
CA LYS A 221 -12.60 -10.78 19.92
C LYS A 221 -13.60 -10.94 18.77
N GLN A 222 -13.94 -9.87 18.06
CA GLN A 222 -14.80 -9.94 16.87
C GLN A 222 -14.16 -10.78 15.76
N LEU A 223 -12.87 -10.54 15.48
CA LEU A 223 -12.10 -11.28 14.49
C LEU A 223 -11.98 -12.77 14.86
N GLU A 224 -11.79 -13.10 16.14
CA GLU A 224 -11.76 -14.49 16.62
C GLU A 224 -13.07 -15.22 16.33
N GLN A 225 -14.22 -14.60 16.60
CA GLN A 225 -15.53 -15.19 16.34
C GLN A 225 -15.77 -15.50 14.86
N LEU A 226 -15.23 -14.66 13.96
CA LEU A 226 -15.32 -14.88 12.52
C LEU A 226 -14.48 -16.08 12.09
N ILE A 227 -13.26 -16.22 12.61
CA ILE A 227 -12.41 -17.40 12.35
C ILE A 227 -13.08 -18.67 12.90
N GLU A 228 -13.62 -18.65 14.12
CA GLU A 228 -14.32 -19.81 14.69
C GLU A 228 -15.57 -20.20 13.87
N LYS A 229 -16.30 -19.23 13.33
CA LYS A 229 -17.44 -19.47 12.45
C LYS A 229 -16.99 -20.08 11.12
N ALA A 230 -15.91 -19.55 10.52
CA ALA A 230 -15.34 -20.09 9.29
C ALA A 230 -14.88 -21.55 9.45
N GLU A 231 -14.21 -21.88 10.54
CA GLU A 231 -13.76 -23.25 10.84
C GLU A 231 -14.93 -24.24 10.97
N LYS A 232 -16.08 -23.81 11.50
CA LYS A 232 -17.29 -24.64 11.61
C LYS A 232 -17.98 -24.87 10.25
N LEU A 233 -17.91 -23.91 9.34
CA LEU A 233 -18.56 -23.98 8.03
C LEU A 233 -17.71 -24.71 6.98
N ALA A 234 -16.39 -24.56 7.05
CA ALA A 234 -15.45 -25.19 6.13
C ALA A 234 -15.20 -26.67 6.48
N ILE A 235 -16.19 -27.52 6.26
CA ILE A 235 -16.12 -28.96 6.59
C ILE A 235 -15.40 -29.76 5.50
N GLU A 236 -15.57 -29.38 4.23
CA GLU A 236 -14.86 -30.04 3.12
C GLU A 236 -13.36 -29.73 3.18
N GLN A 237 -12.53 -30.76 2.99
CA GLN A 237 -11.07 -30.68 3.15
C GLN A 237 -10.43 -29.47 2.44
N LYS A 238 -10.81 -29.20 1.18
CA LYS A 238 -10.25 -28.08 0.40
C LYS A 238 -10.51 -26.72 1.06
N PHE A 239 -11.66 -26.53 1.69
CA PHE A 239 -12.02 -25.27 2.35
C PHE A 239 -11.44 -25.22 3.75
N SER A 240 -11.43 -26.34 4.49
CA SER A 240 -10.83 -26.41 5.82
C SER A 240 -9.34 -26.09 5.78
N GLU A 241 -8.62 -26.60 4.77
CA GLU A 241 -7.19 -26.33 4.57
C GLU A 241 -6.94 -24.84 4.27
N ARG A 242 -7.78 -24.21 3.45
CA ARG A 242 -7.66 -22.78 3.10
C ARG A 242 -7.94 -21.88 4.31
N VAL A 243 -8.98 -22.18 5.10
CA VAL A 243 -9.24 -21.48 6.37
C VAL A 243 -8.07 -21.67 7.33
N ARG A 244 -7.51 -22.89 7.42
CA ARG A 244 -6.33 -23.16 8.26
C ARG A 244 -5.11 -22.33 7.83
N TYR A 245 -4.79 -22.26 6.54
CA TYR A 245 -3.67 -21.44 6.04
C TYR A 245 -3.86 -19.95 6.37
N TRP A 246 -5.08 -19.44 6.21
CA TRP A 246 -5.39 -18.06 6.62
C TRP A 246 -5.20 -17.85 8.11
N LYS A 247 -5.70 -18.79 8.92
CA LYS A 247 -5.59 -18.74 10.38
C LYS A 247 -4.12 -18.74 10.82
N GLU A 248 -3.29 -19.58 10.22
CA GLU A 248 -1.85 -19.66 10.53
C GLU A 248 -1.10 -18.41 10.07
N GLY A 249 -1.32 -17.95 8.83
CA GLY A 249 -0.57 -16.83 8.26
C GLY A 249 -1.00 -15.46 8.77
N ILE A 250 -2.27 -15.27 9.10
CA ILE A 250 -2.83 -13.96 9.48
C ILE A 250 -3.28 -13.96 10.94
N TRP A 251 -4.23 -14.81 11.31
CA TRP A 251 -4.85 -14.72 12.64
C TRP A 251 -3.88 -15.03 13.78
N ASN A 252 -3.10 -16.11 13.68
CA ASN A 252 -2.14 -16.48 14.71
C ASN A 252 -1.01 -15.44 14.82
N TYR A 253 -0.56 -14.88 13.70
CA TYR A 253 0.40 -13.76 13.67
C TYR A 253 -0.14 -12.55 14.44
N MET A 254 -1.41 -12.18 14.22
CA MET A 254 -2.05 -11.09 14.95
C MET A 254 -2.20 -11.38 16.45
N ARG A 255 -2.61 -12.59 16.81
CA ARG A 255 -2.73 -13.01 18.22
C ARG A 255 -1.39 -12.95 18.93
N GLU A 256 -0.33 -13.37 18.26
CA GLU A 256 1.02 -13.30 18.80
C GLU A 256 1.46 -11.86 19.04
N GLY A 257 1.27 -10.97 18.04
CA GLY A 257 1.58 -9.55 18.20
C GLY A 257 0.85 -8.91 19.37
N ARG A 258 -0.47 -9.12 19.47
CA ARG A 258 -1.25 -8.60 20.60
C ARG A 258 -0.79 -9.16 21.94
N ARG A 259 -0.46 -10.46 22.00
CA ARG A 259 0.03 -11.11 23.22
C ARG A 259 1.38 -10.53 23.65
N ASN A 260 2.32 -10.40 22.72
CA ASN A 260 3.66 -9.86 22.98
C ASN A 260 3.57 -8.42 23.49
N TYR A 261 2.73 -7.58 22.86
CA TYR A 261 2.48 -6.21 23.31
C TYR A 261 1.97 -6.16 24.77
N LEU A 262 0.96 -6.97 25.11
CA LEU A 262 0.42 -7.00 26.48
C LEU A 262 1.39 -7.54 27.53
N CYS A 263 2.27 -8.47 27.16
CA CYS A 263 3.30 -9.01 28.06
C CYS A 263 4.52 -8.07 28.20
N GLY A 264 4.76 -7.18 27.23
CA GLY A 264 5.82 -6.18 27.29
C GLY A 264 5.45 -4.92 28.08
N GLU A 265 4.15 -4.68 28.31
CA GLU A 265 3.62 -3.58 29.13
C GLU A 265 3.50 -3.90 30.63
N SER A 266 3.79 -5.14 31.05
CA SER A 266 3.80 -5.59 32.46
C SER A 266 5.19 -5.58 33.07
#